data_AF-A0A8F5Z9T7-F1
#
_entry.id   AF-A0A8F5Z9T7-F1
#
_cell.length_a   1.000
_cell.length_b   1.000
_cell.length_c   1.000
_cell.angle_alpha   90.00
_cell.angle_beta   90.00
_cell.angle_gamma   90.00
#
_symmetry.space_group_name_H-M   'P 1'
#
loop_
_entity.id
_entity.type
_entity.pdbx_description
1 polymer ?
#
loop_
_entity_poly.entity_id
_entity_poly.type
_entity_poly.pdbx_seq_one_letter_code
_entity_poly.pdbx_strand_id
1 'polypeptide(L)' 'MCGEQWIMCPICGNKTRLKIREDTGLINFPLYCPKCKQETLICIKQLHISVIKEPDAKTQSRQPMSLILMVIGFFF' A
#
# COMPACT_ATOMS: atom_id res chain seq x y z
N MET A 1 -28.04 -17.91 -4.43
CA MET A 1 -27.39 -17.48 -3.17
C MET A 1 -26.61 -16.24 -3.51
N CYS A 2 -26.94 -15.08 -2.94
CA CYS A 2 -26.24 -13.83 -3.25
C CYS A 2 -25.23 -13.58 -2.14
N GLY A 3 -23.98 -13.98 -2.33
CA GLY A 3 -22.90 -13.75 -1.38
C GLY A 3 -22.46 -12.29 -1.43
N GLU A 4 -22.87 -11.51 -0.43
CA GLU A 4 -22.32 -10.19 -0.18
C GLU A 4 -21.19 -10.32 0.84
N GLN A 5 -19.98 -9.89 0.48
CA GLN A 5 -18.82 -9.97 1.35
C GLN A 5 -18.28 -8.57 1.65
N TRP A 6 -17.90 -8.37 2.92
CA TRP A 6 -17.30 -7.13 3.36
C TRP A 6 -15.81 -7.15 3.08
N ILE A 7 -15.30 -6.06 2.51
CA ILE A 7 -13.86 -5.91 2.30
C ILE A 7 -13.20 -5.63 3.65
N MET A 8 -12.24 -6.44 4.04
CA MET A 8 -11.37 -6.15 5.18
C MET A 8 -10.10 -5.47 4.69
N CYS A 9 -9.66 -4.44 5.40
CA CYS A 9 -8.43 -3.75 5.05
C CYS A 9 -7.22 -4.71 5.24
N PRO A 10 -6.33 -4.88 4.25
CA PRO A 10 -5.19 -5.79 4.34
C PRO A 10 -4.12 -5.34 5.36
N ILE A 11 -4.12 -4.06 5.75
CA ILE A 11 -3.14 -3.50 6.70
C ILE A 11 -3.59 -3.71 8.15
N CYS A 12 -4.86 -3.44 8.45
CA CYS A 12 -5.36 -3.42 9.83
C CYS A 12 -6.44 -4.47 10.14
N GLY A 13 -6.90 -5.25 9.14
CA GLY A 13 -7.97 -6.24 9.30
C GLY A 13 -9.34 -5.63 9.63
N ASN A 14 -9.47 -4.31 9.59
CA ASN A 14 -10.68 -3.62 10.00
C ASN A 14 -11.74 -3.74 8.91
N LYS A 15 -13.01 -3.89 9.31
CA LYS A 15 -14.14 -3.91 8.36
C LYS A 15 -14.22 -2.56 7.64
N THR A 16 -14.24 -2.60 6.31
CA THR A 16 -14.46 -1.41 5.49
C THR A 16 -15.95 -1.21 5.26
N ARG A 17 -16.36 0.02 4.98
CA ARG A 17 -17.77 0.38 4.71
C ARG A 17 -18.27 -0.10 3.34
N LEU A 18 -17.38 -0.66 2.53
CA LEU A 18 -17.64 -1.15 1.18
C LEU A 18 -18.06 -2.62 1.24
N LYS A 19 -19.23 -2.91 0.67
CA LYS A 19 -19.71 -4.26 0.37
C LYS A 19 -19.47 -4.56 -1.10
N ILE A 20 -19.06 -5.78 -1.39
CA ILE A 20 -18.90 -6.27 -2.77
C ILE A 20 -19.79 -7.48 -2.98
N ARG A 21 -20.39 -7.53 -4.16
CA ARG A 21 -21.09 -8.68 -4.70
C ARG A 21 -20.17 -9.47 -5.61
N GLU A 22 -20.46 -10.75 -5.76
CA GLU A 22 -19.68 -11.70 -6.58
C GLU A 22 -19.53 -11.22 -8.04
N ASP A 23 -20.55 -10.54 -8.55
CA ASP A 23 -20.61 -10.01 -9.92
C ASP A 23 -19.88 -8.68 -10.10
N THR A 24 -19.45 -8.03 -9.01
CA THR A 24 -18.84 -6.70 -9.06
C THR A 24 -17.32 -6.81 -9.07
N GLY A 25 -16.70 -6.41 -10.18
CA GLY A 25 -15.25 -6.27 -10.29
C GLY A 25 -14.81 -4.82 -10.06
N LEU A 26 -13.83 -4.61 -9.18
CA LEU A 26 -13.16 -3.31 -9.01
C LEU A 26 -11.70 -3.43 -9.46
N ILE A 27 -11.25 -2.48 -10.28
CA ILE A 27 -9.88 -2.44 -10.79
C ILE A 27 -9.27 -1.11 -10.36
N ASN A 28 -8.06 -1.14 -9.79
CA ASN A 28 -7.33 0.04 -9.32
C ASN A 28 -8.16 0.95 -8.41
N PHE A 29 -8.94 0.36 -7.50
CA PHE A 29 -9.79 1.14 -6.61
C PHE A 29 -9.00 1.63 -5.39
N PRO A 30 -8.93 2.94 -5.13
CA PRO A 30 -8.28 3.48 -3.95
C PRO A 30 -9.15 3.25 -2.72
N LEU A 31 -8.67 2.44 -1.78
CA LEU A 31 -9.30 2.21 -0.50
C LEU A 31 -8.57 3.00 0.58
N TYR A 32 -9.21 4.05 1.08
CA TYR A 32 -8.71 4.85 2.19
C TYR A 32 -9.07 4.20 3.54
N CYS A 33 -8.06 3.95 4.38
CA CYS A 33 -8.30 3.48 5.73
C CYS A 33 -8.05 4.61 6.76
N PRO A 34 -9.07 5.07 7.51
CA PRO A 34 -8.90 6.14 8.51
C PRO A 34 -7.98 5.74 9.68
N LYS A 35 -7.82 4.43 9.95
CA LYS A 35 -6.90 3.93 10.98
C LYS A 35 -5.44 3.98 10.53
N CYS A 36 -5.17 3.56 9.30
CA CYS A 36 -3.81 3.56 8.74
C CYS A 36 -3.41 4.95 8.21
N LYS A 37 -4.40 5.84 7.96
CA LYS A 37 -4.23 7.15 7.31
C LYS A 37 -3.48 7.05 5.99
N GLN A 38 -3.62 5.91 5.32
CA GLN A 38 -2.99 5.60 4.05
C GLN A 38 -4.06 5.09 3.08
N GLU A 39 -3.80 5.34 1.80
CA GLU A 39 -4.60 4.85 0.71
C GLU A 39 -3.93 3.61 0.11
N THR A 40 -4.72 2.56 -0.11
CA THR A 40 -4.24 1.31 -0.74
C THR A 40 -5.02 1.04 -2.00
N LEU A 41 -4.31 0.84 -3.11
CA LEU A 41 -4.92 0.39 -4.35
C LEU A 41 -5.24 -1.10 -4.25
N ILE A 42 -6.52 -1.43 -4.43
CA ILE A 42 -6.99 -2.80 -4.43
C ILE A 42 -7.68 -3.14 -5.75
N CYS A 43 -7.49 -4.38 -6.17
CA CYS A 43 -8.18 -5.00 -7.27
C CYS A 43 -9.01 -6.16 -6.74
N ILE A 44 -10.29 -6.20 -7.13
CA ILE A 44 -11.22 -7.21 -6.67
C ILE A 44 -11.87 -7.84 -7.89
N LYS A 45 -11.70 -9.15 -8.04
CA LYS A 45 -12.35 -9.95 -9.09
C LYS A 45 -13.00 -11.16 -8.45
N GLN A 46 -14.31 -11.32 -8.61
CA GLN A 46 -15.05 -12.50 -8.12
C GLN A 46 -14.76 -12.80 -6.64
N LEU A 47 -14.86 -11.79 -5.77
CA LEU A 47 -14.52 -11.84 -4.33
C LEU A 47 -13.04 -12.02 -3.97
N HIS A 48 -12.14 -12.19 -4.94
CA HIS A 48 -10.70 -12.26 -4.67
C HIS A 48 -10.09 -10.86 -4.56
N ILE A 49 -9.57 -10.52 -3.38
CA ILE A 49 -8.94 -9.21 -3.11
C ILE A 49 -7.43 -9.31 -3.36
N SER A 50 -6.95 -8.52 -4.30
CA SER A 50 -5.55 -8.37 -4.65
C SER A 50 -5.08 -6.95 -4.29
N VAL A 51 -4.04 -6.83 -3.47
CA VAL A 51 -3.45 -5.51 -3.16
C VAL A 51 -2.45 -5.19 -4.25
N ILE A 52 -2.72 -4.14 -5.02
CA ILE A 52 -1.72 -3.56 -5.92
C ILE A 52 -0.87 -2.67 -5.03
N LYS A 53 0.25 -3.22 -4.57
CA LYS A 53 1.33 -2.36 -4.13
C LYS A 53 1.86 -1.74 -5.41
N GLU A 54 1.66 -0.45 -5.61
CA GLU A 54 2.65 0.30 -6.37
C GLU A 54 3.99 -0.09 -5.75
N PRO A 55 4.97 -0.57 -6.53
CA PRO A 55 6.28 -0.83 -5.98
C PRO A 55 6.69 0.50 -5.37
N ASP A 56 6.75 0.55 -4.03
CA ASP A 56 7.27 1.68 -3.29
C ASP A 56 8.48 2.13 -4.10
N ALA A 57 8.39 3.33 -4.68
CA ALA A 57 9.54 3.97 -5.26
C ALA A 57 10.56 3.91 -4.13
N LYS A 58 11.54 3.00 -4.25
CA LYS A 58 12.64 2.91 -3.31
C LYS A 58 13.27 4.27 -3.44
N THR A 59 12.93 5.18 -2.54
CA THR A 59 13.76 6.31 -2.26
C THR A 59 15.02 5.70 -1.63
N GLN A 60 15.94 5.28 -2.50
CA GLN A 60 17.35 5.09 -2.22
C GLN A 60 17.92 6.47 -1.88
N SER A 61 17.47 7.07 -0.79
CA SER A 61 18.11 8.28 -0.26
C SER A 61 18.14 8.23 1.26
N ARG A 62 18.58 7.08 1.78
CA ARG A 62 19.33 7.03 3.03
C ARG A 62 20.52 6.10 2.83
N GLN A 63 21.41 6.48 1.91
CA GLN A 63 22.82 6.28 2.21
C GLN A 63 23.05 6.96 3.57
N PRO A 64 23.62 6.29 4.59
CA PRO A 64 24.18 7.03 5.69
C PRO A 64 25.25 7.95 5.08
N MET A 65 25.01 9.26 5.18
CA MET A 65 25.97 10.29 4.78
C MET A 65 27.11 10.29 5.79
N SER A 66 27.92 9.24 5.75
CA SER A 66 29.15 9.03 6.51
C SER A 66 29.95 8.03 5.69
N LEU A 67 30.81 8.44 4.75
CA LEU A 67 32.21 8.71 5.07
C LEU A 67 32.93 9.13 3.76
N ILE A 68 32.57 10.25 3.13
CA ILE A 68 33.37 10.86 2.03
C ILE A 68 33.71 12.32 2.40
N LEU A 69 33.98 12.55 3.68
CA LEU A 69 34.66 13.75 4.16
C LEU A 69 35.86 13.35 5.03
N MET A 70 36.64 12.36 4.57
CA MET A 70 38.01 12.13 5.04
C MET A 70 39.05 12.44 3.94
N VAL A 71 38.66 13.24 2.93
CA VAL A 71 39.57 13.72 1.87
C VAL A 71 40.04 15.16 2.08
N ILE A 72 39.71 15.80 3.21
CA ILE A 72 40.25 17.12 3.57
C ILE A 72 41.02 17.00 4.89
N GLY A 73 42.24 16.50 4.79
CA GLY A 73 43.16 16.35 5.93
C GLY A 73 44.60 16.13 5.48
N PHE A 74 45.00 16.69 4.33
CA PHE A 74 46.37 16.64 3.82
C PHE A 74 46.96 18.04 3.57
N PHE A 75 46.47 19.10 4.23
CA PHE A 75 47.07 20.44 4.13
C PHE A 75 46.72 21.29 5.38
N PHE A 76 47.30 20.95 6.52
CA PHE A 76 48.01 21.83 7.47
C PHE A 76 48.42 21.03 8.72
#